data_AF-A0A7Z8VL93-F1
#
_entry.id   AF-A0A7Z8VL93-F1
#
_cell.length_a   1.000
_cell.length_b   1.000
_cell.length_c   1.000
_cell.angle_alpha   90.00
_cell.angle_beta   90.00
_cell.angle_gamma   90.00
#
_symmetry.space_group_name_H-M   'P 1'
#
loop_
_entity.id
_entity.type
_entity.pdbx_description
1 polymer ?
#
loop_
_entity_poly.entity_id
_entity_poly.type
_entity_poly.pdbx_seq_one_letter_code
_entity_poly.pdbx_strand_id
1 'polypeptide(L)'
;MLDTHAFIWWLNDSPELSSKANKIISKPDNSIFVSHASYWEIAIKVSIGRLTFPLESIESELQLNGFELLPIKSSHILHSASLPMLHRDPFDRILIAQAQIENLSLVTADQHIQKYALSWIW
;
A
#
# COMPACT_ATOMS: atom_id res chain seq x y z
N MET A 1 5.60 3.62 1.47
CA MET A 1 4.83 2.41 1.13
C MET A 1 3.54 2.83 0.45
N LEU A 2 3.19 2.17 -0.65
CA LEU A 2 1.93 2.42 -1.35
C LEU A 2 0.81 1.60 -0.72
N ASP A 3 -0.34 2.21 -0.59
CA ASP A 3 -1.60 1.50 -0.39
C ASP A 3 -2.03 0.81 -1.70
N THR A 4 -2.95 -0.14 -1.60
CA THR A 4 -3.34 -1.01 -2.71
C THR A 4 -3.94 -0.21 -3.87
N HIS A 5 -4.87 0.71 -3.62
CA HIS A 5 -5.40 1.56 -4.69
C HIS A 5 -4.36 2.51 -5.26
N ALA A 6 -3.44 3.03 -4.44
CA ALA A 6 -2.40 3.95 -4.92
C ALA A 6 -1.45 3.24 -5.89
N PHE A 7 -1.09 1.99 -5.60
CA PHE A 7 -0.33 1.14 -6.49
C PHE A 7 -1.09 0.87 -7.80
N ILE A 8 -2.37 0.47 -7.73
CA ILE A 8 -3.18 0.23 -8.94
C ILE A 8 -3.32 1.50 -9.78
N TRP A 9 -3.56 2.65 -9.16
CA TRP A 9 -3.71 3.92 -9.89
C TRP A 9 -2.39 4.36 -10.52
N TRP A 10 -1.26 4.15 -9.85
CA TRP A 10 0.06 4.37 -10.45
C TRP A 10 0.25 3.54 -11.73
N LEU A 11 -0.02 2.23 -11.67
CA LEU A 11 0.14 1.34 -12.83
C LEU A 11 -0.77 1.69 -14.02
N ASN A 12 -1.91 2.33 -13.75
CA ASN A 12 -2.89 2.69 -14.78
C ASN A 12 -2.80 4.17 -15.21
N ASP A 13 -1.78 4.92 -14.78
CA ASP A 13 -1.67 6.37 -14.97
C ASP A 13 -2.98 7.11 -14.64
N SER A 14 -3.61 6.71 -13.54
CA SER A 14 -4.98 7.13 -13.21
C SER A 14 -5.00 8.55 -12.61
N PRO A 15 -5.94 9.41 -13.03
CA PRO A 15 -6.06 10.79 -12.54
C PRO A 15 -6.47 10.88 -11.06
N GLU A 16 -6.96 9.78 -10.48
CA GLU A 16 -7.26 9.66 -9.06
C GLU A 16 -5.99 9.66 -8.19
N LEU A 17 -4.84 9.28 -8.76
CA LEU A 17 -3.56 9.42 -8.07
C LEU A 17 -3.20 10.91 -7.94
N SER A 18 -3.11 11.38 -6.70
CA SER A 18 -2.86 12.79 -6.47
C SER A 18 -1.52 13.25 -7.07
N SER A 19 -1.46 14.53 -7.44
CA SER A 19 -0.22 15.13 -7.98
C SER A 19 0.96 15.04 -7.00
N LYS A 20 0.71 15.04 -5.70
CA LYS A 20 1.76 14.90 -4.67
C LYS A 20 2.24 13.46 -4.59
N ALA A 21 1.34 12.48 -4.58
CA ALA A 21 1.70 11.07 -4.59
C ALA A 21 2.49 10.73 -5.86
N ASN A 22 1.99 11.12 -7.03
CA ASN A 22 2.68 10.91 -8.32
C ASN A 22 4.10 11.50 -8.31
N LYS A 23 4.28 12.74 -7.83
CA LYS A 23 5.61 13.37 -7.71
C LYS A 23 6.55 12.66 -6.73
N ILE A 24 6.04 12.04 -5.67
CA ILE A 24 6.85 11.31 -4.70
C ILE A 24 7.25 9.96 -5.27
N ILE A 25 6.33 9.26 -5.91
CA ILE A 25 6.57 7.94 -6.51
C ILE A 25 7.56 8.06 -7.69
N SER A 26 7.43 9.10 -8.52
CA SER A 26 8.29 9.31 -9.68
C SER A 26 9.73 9.75 -9.37
N LYS A 27 10.05 10.06 -8.10
CA LYS A 27 11.37 10.57 -7.71
C LYS A 27 12.34 9.39 -7.52
N PRO A 28 13.46 9.32 -8.28
CA PRO A 28 14.40 8.21 -8.19
C PRO A 28 15.05 8.04 -6.81
N ASP A 29 15.17 9.12 -6.04
CA ASP A 29 15.79 9.09 -4.71
C ASP A 29 14.88 8.47 -3.63
N ASN A 30 13.62 8.19 -3.95
CA ASN A 30 12.67 7.59 -3.02
C ASN A 30 12.59 6.08 -3.22
N SER A 31 12.91 5.31 -2.18
CA SER A 31 12.57 3.89 -2.13
C SER A 31 11.06 3.71 -1.98
N ILE A 32 10.43 3.08 -2.97
CA ILE A 32 8.99 2.81 -2.97
C ILE A 32 8.75 1.35 -2.59
N PHE A 33 7.94 1.16 -1.55
CA PHE A 33 7.58 -0.16 -1.05
C PHE A 33 6.13 -0.50 -1.39
N VAL A 34 5.86 -1.74 -1.77
CA VAL A 34 4.52 -2.33 -1.90
C VAL A 34 4.43 -3.51 -0.93
N SER A 35 3.34 -3.64 -0.18
CA SER A 35 3.19 -4.73 0.78
C SER A 35 2.69 -6.02 0.14
N HIS A 36 3.12 -7.18 0.66
CA HIS A 36 2.44 -8.46 0.38
C HIS A 36 0.95 -8.43 0.77
N ALA A 37 0.54 -7.58 1.72
CA ALA A 37 -0.87 -7.41 2.06
C ALA A 37 -1.67 -6.87 0.86
N SER A 38 -1.10 -5.91 0.11
CA SER A 38 -1.72 -5.36 -1.09
C SER A 38 -1.83 -6.41 -2.19
N TYR A 39 -0.83 -7.27 -2.36
CA TYR A 39 -0.91 -8.42 -3.27
C TYR A 39 -2.05 -9.35 -2.91
N TRP A 40 -2.14 -9.70 -1.62
CA TRP A 40 -3.17 -10.57 -1.10
C TRP A 40 -4.57 -9.97 -1.31
N GLU A 41 -4.72 -8.67 -1.06
CA GLU A 41 -5.96 -7.93 -1.29
C GLU A 41 -6.36 -7.90 -2.78
N ILE A 42 -5.40 -7.63 -3.68
CA ILE A 42 -5.61 -7.65 -5.14
C ILE A 42 -6.08 -9.04 -5.57
N ALA A 43 -5.39 -10.10 -5.15
CA ALA A 43 -5.74 -11.48 -5.48
C ALA A 43 -7.15 -11.84 -5.02
N ILE A 44 -7.53 -11.47 -3.79
CA ILE A 44 -8.90 -11.66 -3.30
C ILE A 44 -9.89 -10.88 -4.16
N LYS A 45 -9.68 -9.58 -4.38
CA LYS A 45 -10.57 -8.73 -5.18
C LYS A 45 -10.77 -9.27 -6.59
N VAL A 46 -9.73 -9.80 -7.22
CA VAL A 46 -9.82 -10.48 -8.52
C VAL A 46 -10.66 -11.76 -8.44
N SER A 47 -10.39 -12.63 -7.46
CA SER A 47 -11.13 -13.90 -7.31
C SER A 47 -12.64 -13.72 -7.07
N ILE A 48 -13.04 -12.63 -6.41
CA ILE A 48 -14.45 -12.31 -6.14
C ILE A 48 -15.07 -11.39 -7.21
N GLY A 49 -14.34 -11.10 -8.30
CA GLY A 49 -14.82 -10.31 -9.43
C GLY A 49 -15.01 -8.82 -9.17
N ARG A 50 -14.38 -8.27 -8.11
CA ARG A 50 -14.42 -6.84 -7.76
C ARG A 50 -13.30 -6.02 -8.39
N LEU A 51 -12.31 -6.68 -8.99
CA LEU A 51 -11.20 -6.05 -9.70
C LEU A 51 -10.83 -6.91 -10.90
N THR A 52 -10.52 -6.29 -12.03
CA THR A 52 -9.91 -6.95 -13.18
C THR A 52 -8.45 -6.53 -13.22
N PHE A 53 -7.54 -7.45 -12.88
CA PHE A 53 -6.10 -7.19 -12.83
C PHE A 53 -5.34 -8.48 -13.21
N PRO A 54 -4.32 -8.40 -14.09
CA PRO A 54 -3.49 -9.56 -14.45
C PRO A 54 -2.54 -9.92 -13.29
N LEU A 55 -2.94 -10.87 -12.44
CA LEU A 55 -2.20 -11.21 -11.21
C LEU A 55 -0.75 -11.65 -11.49
N GLU A 56 -0.53 -12.30 -12.62
CA GLU A 56 0.77 -12.76 -13.09
C GLU A 56 1.73 -11.61 -13.42
N SER A 57 1.24 -10.39 -13.67
CA SER A 57 2.10 -9.26 -14.02
C SER A 57 2.66 -8.52 -12.80
N ILE A 58 2.10 -8.72 -11.60
CA ILE A 58 2.42 -7.88 -10.43
C ILE A 58 3.93 -7.87 -10.13
N GLU A 59 4.60 -9.03 -10.18
CA GLU A 59 6.05 -9.10 -9.95
C GLU A 59 6.85 -8.34 -11.01
N SER A 60 6.48 -8.48 -12.29
CA SER A 60 7.13 -7.71 -13.36
C SER A 60 6.87 -6.21 -13.23
N GLU A 61 5.68 -5.80 -12.79
CA GLU A 61 5.37 -4.39 -12.56
C GLU A 61 6.22 -3.80 -11.44
N LEU A 62 6.46 -4.52 -10.33
CA LEU A 62 7.38 -4.04 -9.30
C LEU A 62 8.79 -3.86 -9.85
N GLN A 63 9.30 -4.84 -10.60
CA GLN A 63 10.65 -4.77 -11.16
C GLN A 63 10.80 -3.61 -12.15
N LEU A 64 9.84 -3.43 -13.05
CA LEU A 64 9.84 -2.33 -14.03
C LEU A 64 9.80 -0.95 -13.38
N ASN A 65 9.06 -0.82 -12.27
CA ASN A 65 8.94 0.44 -11.54
C ASN A 65 10.04 0.63 -10.48
N GLY A 66 10.92 -0.35 -10.27
CA GLY A 66 11.94 -0.31 -9.21
C GLY A 66 11.35 -0.32 -7.80
N PHE A 67 10.18 -0.91 -7.62
CA PHE A 67 9.50 -0.99 -6.33
C PHE A 67 9.95 -2.22 -5.55
N GLU A 68 10.07 -2.07 -4.23
CA GLU A 68 10.46 -3.12 -3.32
C GLU A 68 9.24 -3.79 -2.67
N LEU A 69 9.18 -5.12 -2.76
CA LEU A 69 8.13 -5.88 -2.09
C LEU A 69 8.47 -6.04 -0.60
N LEU A 70 7.57 -5.58 0.28
CA LEU A 70 7.73 -5.63 1.73
C LEU A 70 7.06 -6.89 2.31
N PRO A 71 7.83 -7.83 2.90
CA PRO A 71 7.30 -9.00 3.60
C PRO A 71 6.49 -8.63 4.84
N ILE A 72 5.42 -9.38 5.11
CA ILE A 72 4.71 -9.32 6.38
C ILE A 72 5.45 -10.19 7.39
N LYS A 73 5.93 -9.57 8.47
CA LYS A 73 6.59 -10.23 9.60
C LYS A 73 5.59 -10.44 10.74
N SER A 74 5.87 -11.37 11.64
CA SER A 74 5.04 -11.60 12.83
C SER A 74 4.88 -10.33 13.69
N SER A 75 5.91 -9.46 13.74
CA SER A 75 5.83 -8.17 14.43
C SER A 75 4.74 -7.26 13.86
N HIS A 76 4.58 -7.22 12.53
CA HIS A 76 3.52 -6.44 11.88
C HIS A 76 2.14 -6.98 12.27
N ILE A 77 1.98 -8.30 12.25
CA ILE A 77 0.71 -8.96 12.60
C ILE A 77 0.33 -8.66 14.05
N LEU A 78 1.26 -8.86 14.99
CA LEU A 78 1.01 -8.63 16.41
C LEU A 78 0.74 -7.15 16.70
N HIS A 79 1.48 -6.24 16.06
CA HIS A 79 1.26 -4.81 16.22
C HIS A 79 -0.10 -4.36 15.66
N SER A 80 -0.56 -4.97 14.57
CA SER A 80 -1.89 -4.68 14.00
C SER A 80 -3.04 -4.94 15.00
N ALA A 81 -2.86 -5.87 15.94
CA ALA A 81 -3.84 -6.15 17.00
C ALA A 81 -3.88 -5.05 18.08
N SER A 82 -2.78 -4.32 18.27
CA SER A 82 -2.68 -3.21 19.25
C SER A 82 -3.21 -1.88 18.72
N LEU A 83 -3.41 -1.76 17.40
CA LEU A 83 -3.88 -0.53 16.78
C LEU A 83 -5.28 -0.15 17.26
N PRO A 84 -5.55 1.16 17.50
CA PRO A 84 -6.91 1.65 17.73
C PRO A 84 -7.89 1.16 16.67
N MET A 85 -9.12 0.88 17.08
CA MET A 85 -10.18 0.37 16.20
C MET A 85 -10.82 1.49 15.36
N LEU A 86 -10.01 2.17 14.55
CA LEU A 86 -10.48 3.20 13.60
C LEU A 86 -10.71 2.62 12.20
N HIS A 87 -9.88 1.67 11.76
CA HIS A 87 -10.12 0.82 10.58
C HIS A 87 -10.53 -0.59 11.00
N ARG A 88 -11.51 -1.14 10.28
CA ARG A 88 -12.02 -2.51 10.45
C ARG A 88 -11.43 -3.49 9.44
N ASP A 89 -10.97 -2.99 8.28
CA ASP A 89 -10.38 -3.84 7.25
C ASP A 89 -9.03 -4.39 7.76
N PRO A 90 -8.81 -5.72 7.76
CA PRO A 90 -7.54 -6.30 8.15
C PRO A 90 -6.36 -5.85 7.25
N PHE A 91 -6.59 -5.55 5.97
CA PHE A 91 -5.55 -5.08 5.03
C PHE A 91 -5.06 -3.68 5.41
N ASP A 92 -5.98 -2.74 5.65
CA ASP A 92 -5.63 -1.39 6.12
C ASP A 92 -4.84 -1.47 7.43
N ARG A 93 -5.30 -2.32 8.38
CA ARG A 93 -4.65 -2.48 9.68
C ARG A 93 -3.23 -3.02 9.56
N ILE A 94 -2.97 -3.99 8.68
CA ILE A 94 -1.62 -4.52 8.50
C ILE A 94 -0.72 -3.52 7.75
N LEU A 95 -1.26 -2.74 6.80
CA LEU A 95 -0.52 -1.67 6.12
C LEU A 95 -0.11 -0.56 7.09
N ILE A 96 -1.02 -0.13 7.95
CA ILE A 96 -0.73 0.82 9.05
C ILE A 96 0.36 0.26 9.95
N ALA A 97 0.25 -1.01 10.35
CA ALA A 97 1.22 -1.63 11.24
C ALA A 97 2.62 -1.73 10.61
N GLN A 98 2.72 -2.10 9.34
CA GLN A 98 3.98 -2.11 8.59
C GLN A 98 4.56 -0.69 8.47
N ALA A 99 3.75 0.30 8.14
CA ALA A 99 4.19 1.69 8.04
C ALA A 99 4.77 2.19 9.38
N GLN A 100 4.13 1.86 10.50
CA GLN A 100 4.61 2.25 11.82
C GLN A 100 5.90 1.53 12.24
N ILE A 101 5.99 0.21 12.04
CA ILE A 101 7.15 -0.58 12.46
C ILE A 101 8.38 -0.29 11.61
N GLU A 102 8.20 -0.17 10.30
CA GLU A 102 9.30 0.07 9.35
C GLU A 102 9.59 1.58 9.17
N ASN A 103 8.90 2.44 9.94
CA ASN A 103 9.00 3.91 9.89
C ASN A 103 8.83 4.48 8.47
N LEU A 104 7.84 3.98 7.75
CA LEU A 104 7.53 4.38 6.37
C LEU A 104 6.37 5.37 6.34
N SER A 105 6.41 6.29 5.36
CA SER A 105 5.22 7.06 5.01
C SER A 105 4.24 6.20 4.20
N LEU A 106 2.94 6.31 4.49
CA LEU A 106 1.89 5.61 3.76
C LEU A 106 1.25 6.54 2.71
N VAL A 107 1.26 6.11 1.46
CA VAL A 107 0.67 6.84 0.32
C VAL A 107 -0.73 6.32 0.07
N THR A 108 -1.76 7.11 0.43
CA THR A 108 -3.16 6.67 0.39
C THR A 108 -4.16 7.82 0.37
N ALA A 109 -5.25 7.66 -0.38
CA ALA A 109 -6.38 8.58 -0.40
C ALA A 109 -7.15 8.61 0.91
N ASP A 110 -7.02 7.59 1.77
CA ASP A 110 -7.75 7.54 3.02
C ASP A 110 -7.15 8.52 4.04
N GLN A 111 -7.91 9.58 4.32
CA GLN A 111 -7.54 10.60 5.29
C GLN A 111 -7.65 10.13 6.73
N HIS A 112 -8.41 9.06 7.02
CA HIS A 112 -8.55 8.52 8.38
C HIS A 112 -7.23 7.99 8.94
N ILE A 113 -6.29 7.64 8.05
CA ILE A 113 -4.93 7.25 8.39
C ILE A 113 -4.20 8.32 9.21
N GLN A 114 -4.52 9.60 9.05
CA GLN A 114 -3.92 10.69 9.84
C GLN A 114 -4.23 10.59 11.34
N LYS A 115 -5.24 9.79 11.74
CA LYS A 115 -5.56 9.53 13.15
C LYS A 115 -4.60 8.52 13.80
N TYR A 116 -3.73 7.89 13.02
CA TYR A 116 -2.65 7.03 13.50
C TYR A 116 -1.35 7.82 13.59
N ALA A 117 -0.46 7.39 14.48
CA ALA A 117 0.88 7.96 14.59
C ALA A 117 1.78 7.45 13.45
N LEU A 118 1.60 7.99 12.24
CA LEU A 118 2.44 7.72 11.06
C LEU A 118 2.39 8.88 10.07
N SER A 119 3.34 8.89 9.12
CA SER A 119 3.39 9.90 8.05
C SER A 119 2.46 9.55 6.90
N TRP A 120 1.52 10.45 6.59
CA TRP A 120 0.52 10.28 5.53
C TRP A 120 0.83 11.15 4.30
N ILE A 121 0.72 10.56 3.11
CA ILE A 121 0.95 11.22 1.82
C ILE A 121 -0.27 11.02 0.91
N TRP A 122 -0.87 12.15 0.55
CA TRP A 122 -1.79 12.31 -0.57
C TRP A 122 -1.68 13.74 -1.09
#